data_AF-A0A6M8VMN5-F1
#
_entry.id   AF-A0A6M8VMN5-F1
#
_cell.length_a   1.000
_cell.length_b   1.000
_cell.length_c   1.000
_cell.angle_alpha   90.00
_cell.angle_beta   90.00
_cell.angle_gamma   90.00
#
_symmetry.space_group_name_H-M   'P 1'
#
loop_
_entity.id
_entity.type
_entity.pdbx_description
1 polymer ?
#
loop_
_entity_poly.entity_id
_entity_poly.type
_entity_poly.pdbx_seq_one_letter_code
_entity_poly.pdbx_strand_id
1 'polypeptide(L)'
;MGMEKSRDPTMQALLEESSGQAPQDLPPTAPVKLYSTTQVGVGTFLCGPLAAMFYLRHNFNALERRNMAQKIVAGSLLYTFVLAVVIYFLPEDFPSSVIPAVNLAVVLSIMHSNGMKKEDLLAAGHGVQHWGRALAVGLGGFLLFLAILLGVLISMDQILGVAG
;
A
#
# COMPACT_ATOMS: atom_id res chain seq x y z
N MET A 1 -55.77 47.93 -0.64
CA MET A 1 -54.59 48.80 -0.84
C MET A 1 -53.94 48.98 0.52
N GLY A 2 -52.89 48.29 0.94
CA GLY A 2 -52.01 47.30 0.34
C GLY A 2 -50.77 47.29 1.23
N MET A 3 -50.34 46.15 1.77
CA MET A 3 -49.00 45.99 2.38
C MET A 3 -48.62 44.50 2.36
N GLU A 4 -48.56 43.92 1.16
CA GLU A 4 -47.91 42.64 0.92
C GLU A 4 -46.79 42.88 -0.09
N LYS A 5 -45.74 43.59 0.33
CA LYS A 5 -44.59 43.82 -0.53
C LYS A 5 -43.29 43.59 0.22
N SER A 6 -42.57 42.59 -0.30
CA SER A 6 -41.12 42.47 -0.24
C SER A 6 -40.55 41.98 1.09
N ARG A 7 -40.83 40.72 1.42
CA ARG A 7 -39.77 39.92 2.05
C ARG A 7 -38.64 39.80 1.03
N ASP A 8 -37.59 40.55 1.28
CA ASP A 8 -36.38 40.59 0.47
C ASP A 8 -35.95 39.14 0.13
N PRO A 9 -35.82 38.78 -1.16
CA PRO A 9 -35.39 37.44 -1.57
C PRO A 9 -34.03 37.08 -0.96
N THR A 10 -33.19 38.07 -0.66
CA THR A 10 -31.90 37.90 0.02
C THR A 10 -32.08 37.42 1.46
N MET A 11 -33.09 37.93 2.18
CA MET A 11 -33.37 37.48 3.55
C MET A 11 -33.95 36.06 3.56
N GLN A 12 -34.69 35.65 2.53
CA GLN A 12 -35.16 34.26 2.40
C GLN A 12 -33.99 33.31 2.12
N ALA A 13 -33.08 33.68 1.22
CA ALA A 13 -31.87 32.89 0.91
C ALA A 13 -30.94 32.73 2.13
N LEU A 14 -30.76 33.79 2.92
CA LEU A 14 -29.96 33.75 4.15
C LEU A 14 -30.61 32.92 5.27
N LEU A 15 -31.95 32.91 5.33
CA LEU A 15 -32.69 32.06 6.26
C LEU A 15 -32.60 30.58 5.84
N GLU A 16 -32.68 30.29 4.55
CA GLU A 16 -32.47 28.94 4.00
C GLU A 16 -31.04 28.44 4.24
N GLU A 17 -30.02 29.28 4.04
CA GLU A 17 -28.61 28.97 4.32
C GLU A 17 -28.36 28.74 5.84
N SER A 18 -29.03 29.50 6.71
CA SER A 18 -28.95 29.32 8.17
C SER A 18 -29.76 28.13 8.71
N SER A 19 -30.70 27.59 7.92
CA SER A 19 -31.64 26.55 8.34
C SER A 19 -31.08 25.11 8.32
N GLY A 20 -29.78 24.94 8.05
CA GLY A 20 -29.08 23.69 8.35
C GLY A 20 -29.18 22.60 7.28
N GLN A 21 -29.50 22.93 6.03
CA GLN A 21 -29.29 22.00 4.92
C GLN A 21 -27.81 22.08 4.50
N ALA A 22 -26.99 21.15 5.01
CA ALA A 22 -25.61 21.00 4.56
C ALA A 22 -25.58 20.88 3.02
N PRO A 23 -24.64 21.53 2.31
CA PRO A 23 -24.54 21.43 0.86
C PRO A 23 -24.51 19.96 0.44
N GLN A 24 -25.56 19.47 -0.22
CA GLN A 24 -25.64 18.09 -0.73
C GLN A 24 -24.76 17.85 -1.96
N ASP A 25 -23.93 18.83 -2.35
CA ASP A 25 -23.10 18.82 -3.54
C ASP A 25 -21.59 18.78 -3.22
N LEU A 26 -21.18 18.11 -2.13
CA LEU A 26 -19.79 17.68 -2.09
C LEU A 26 -19.59 16.72 -3.27
N PRO A 27 -18.68 17.03 -4.22
CA PRO A 27 -18.38 16.08 -5.29
C PRO A 27 -18.04 14.75 -4.64
N PRO A 28 -18.48 13.60 -5.21
CA PRO A 28 -18.12 12.29 -4.69
C PRO A 28 -16.62 12.31 -4.42
N THR A 29 -16.23 12.18 -3.14
CA THR A 29 -14.81 12.18 -2.78
C THR A 29 -14.15 11.15 -3.66
N ALA A 30 -13.20 11.59 -4.50
CA ALA A 30 -12.66 10.75 -5.56
C ALA A 30 -12.30 9.36 -5.00
N PRO A 31 -12.71 8.27 -5.66
CA PRO A 31 -12.64 6.95 -5.08
C PRO A 31 -11.20 6.63 -4.67
N VAL A 32 -11.05 6.15 -3.44
CA VAL A 32 -9.75 5.76 -2.89
C VAL A 32 -9.10 4.72 -3.80
N LYS A 33 -7.87 4.98 -4.25
CA LYS A 33 -7.15 4.10 -5.18
C LYS A 33 -6.22 3.12 -4.44
N LEU A 34 -6.50 1.84 -4.60
CA LEU A 34 -5.79 0.72 -3.97
C LEU A 34 -5.01 -0.09 -5.02
N TYR A 35 -3.94 -0.76 -4.59
CA TYR A 35 -3.24 -1.73 -5.43
C TYR A 35 -4.03 -3.04 -5.44
N SER A 36 -4.33 -3.58 -6.62
CA SER A 36 -5.02 -4.87 -6.72
C SER A 36 -4.10 -6.03 -6.42
N THR A 37 -4.68 -7.19 -6.08
CA THR A 37 -3.94 -8.45 -5.86
C THR A 37 -2.93 -8.75 -6.97
N THR A 38 -3.30 -8.56 -8.24
CA THR A 38 -2.39 -8.78 -9.37
C THR A 38 -1.22 -7.80 -9.39
N GLN A 39 -1.46 -6.52 -9.12
CA GLN A 39 -0.40 -5.50 -9.08
C GLN A 39 0.58 -5.78 -7.94
N VAL A 40 0.05 -6.13 -6.77
CA VAL A 40 0.85 -6.48 -5.61
C VAL A 40 1.62 -7.77 -5.86
N GLY A 41 1.00 -8.79 -6.46
CA GLY A 41 1.65 -10.06 -6.77
C GLY A 41 2.82 -9.89 -7.73
N VAL A 42 2.60 -9.23 -8.87
CA VAL A 42 3.65 -8.96 -9.86
C VAL A 42 4.76 -8.10 -9.26
N GLY A 43 4.39 -7.02 -8.56
CA GLY A 43 5.37 -6.15 -7.92
C GLY A 43 6.17 -6.86 -6.83
N THR A 44 5.56 -7.75 -6.05
CA THR A 44 6.26 -8.53 -5.02
C THR A 44 7.22 -9.54 -5.63
N PHE A 45 6.78 -10.28 -6.65
CA PHE A 45 7.58 -11.31 -7.28
C PHE A 45 8.82 -10.72 -7.98
N LEU A 46 8.65 -9.58 -8.66
CA LEU A 46 9.74 -8.93 -9.40
C LEU A 46 10.62 -8.03 -8.51
N CYS A 47 10.03 -7.34 -7.55
CA CYS A 47 10.71 -6.28 -6.80
C CYS A 47 10.94 -6.60 -5.32
N GLY A 48 10.53 -7.78 -4.86
CA GLY A 48 10.83 -8.28 -3.53
C GLY A 48 9.94 -7.74 -2.40
N PRO A 49 10.32 -8.04 -1.13
CA PRO A 49 9.45 -7.86 0.03
C PRO A 49 9.19 -6.40 0.41
N LEU A 50 10.10 -5.47 0.11
CA LEU A 50 9.87 -4.05 0.41
C LEU A 50 8.83 -3.41 -0.51
N ALA A 51 8.73 -3.88 -1.76
CA ALA A 51 7.63 -3.49 -2.64
C ALA A 51 6.28 -3.98 -2.07
N ALA A 52 6.22 -5.25 -1.63
CA ALA A 52 5.05 -5.81 -0.98
C ALA A 52 4.62 -5.03 0.27
N MET A 53 5.59 -4.69 1.13
CA MET A 53 5.38 -3.85 2.32
C MET A 53 4.69 -2.54 1.95
N PHE A 54 5.22 -1.84 0.94
CA PHE A 54 4.65 -0.56 0.51
C PHE A 54 3.21 -0.73 0.04
N TYR A 55 2.94 -1.70 -0.84
CA TYR A 55 1.60 -1.88 -1.39
C TYR A 55 0.58 -2.24 -0.31
N LEU A 56 0.92 -3.19 0.57
CA LEU A 56 0.05 -3.62 1.66
C LEU A 56 -0.19 -2.49 2.65
N ARG A 57 0.85 -1.77 3.05
CA ARG A 57 0.72 -0.60 3.93
C ARG A 57 -0.14 0.49 3.30
N HIS A 58 0.07 0.80 2.02
CA HIS A 58 -0.73 1.78 1.27
C HIS A 58 -2.21 1.36 1.30
N ASN A 59 -2.50 0.10 0.96
CA ASN A 59 -3.86 -0.41 0.94
C ASN A 59 -4.53 -0.36 2.32
N PHE A 60 -3.88 -0.85 3.36
CA PHE A 60 -4.45 -0.83 4.71
C PHE A 60 -4.64 0.59 5.24
N ASN A 61 -3.73 1.52 4.96
CA ASN A 61 -3.91 2.93 5.33
C ASN A 61 -5.08 3.58 4.60
N ALA A 62 -5.19 3.31 3.30
CA ALA A 62 -6.25 3.83 2.45
C ALA A 62 -7.64 3.26 2.82
N LEU A 63 -7.68 2.06 3.42
CA LEU A 63 -8.87 1.45 4.02
C LEU A 63 -9.07 1.83 5.50
N GLU A 64 -8.32 2.81 6.02
CA GLU A 64 -8.33 3.26 7.42
C GLU A 64 -8.00 2.18 8.46
N ARG A 65 -7.44 1.05 8.04
CA ARG A 65 -7.00 -0.07 8.88
C ARG A 65 -5.57 0.15 9.40
N ARG A 66 -5.35 1.24 10.13
CA ARG A 66 -4.02 1.68 10.62
C ARG A 66 -3.27 0.61 11.42
N ASN A 67 -3.97 -0.16 12.25
CA ASN A 67 -3.38 -1.26 13.02
C ASN A 67 -2.74 -2.33 12.12
N MET A 68 -3.41 -2.68 11.00
CA MET A 68 -2.84 -3.62 10.03
C MET A 68 -1.66 -3.00 9.28
N ALA A 69 -1.76 -1.74 8.89
CA ALA A 69 -0.66 -1.05 8.21
C ALA A 69 0.63 -0.99 9.05
N GLN A 70 0.51 -0.75 10.37
CA GLN A 70 1.65 -0.76 11.28
C GLN A 70 2.24 -2.17 11.44
N LYS A 71 1.40 -3.20 11.56
CA LYS A 71 1.83 -4.60 11.59
C LYS A 71 2.59 -4.99 10.33
N ILE A 72 2.15 -4.54 9.15
CA ILE A 72 2.85 -4.76 7.89
C ILE A 72 4.24 -4.13 7.91
N VAL A 73 4.37 -2.86 8.34
CA VAL A 73 5.68 -2.20 8.39
C VAL A 73 6.63 -2.93 9.33
N ALA A 74 6.20 -3.19 10.57
CA ALA A 74 7.04 -3.87 11.56
C ALA A 74 7.41 -5.29 11.12
N GLY A 75 6.43 -6.05 10.62
CA GLY A 75 6.63 -7.41 10.14
C GLY A 75 7.54 -7.48 8.93
N SER A 76 7.39 -6.58 7.96
CA SER A 76 8.23 -6.52 6.76
C SER A 76 9.66 -6.09 7.07
N LEU A 77 9.87 -5.13 7.96
CA LEU A 77 11.24 -4.74 8.37
C LEU A 77 11.97 -5.90 9.06
N LEU A 78 11.29 -6.57 10.00
CA LEU A 78 11.84 -7.76 10.66
C LEU A 78 12.11 -8.88 9.65
N TYR A 79 11.15 -9.16 8.76
CA TYR A 79 11.29 -10.17 7.71
C TYR A 79 12.47 -9.85 6.77
N THR A 80 12.61 -8.60 6.33
CA THR A 80 13.73 -8.19 5.45
C THR A 80 15.07 -8.37 6.13
N PHE A 81 15.19 -8.01 7.41
CA PHE A 81 16.42 -8.21 8.17
C PHE A 81 16.75 -9.70 8.33
N VAL A 82 15.78 -10.50 8.79
CA VAL A 82 15.95 -11.96 8.94
C VAL A 82 16.30 -12.60 7.61
N LEU A 83 15.62 -12.22 6.53
CA LEU A 83 15.89 -12.75 5.20
C LEU A 83 17.31 -12.44 4.74
N ALA A 84 17.82 -11.22 4.96
CA ALA A 84 19.18 -10.86 4.61
C ALA A 84 20.23 -11.71 5.36
N VAL A 85 20.00 -11.96 6.65
CA VAL A 85 20.85 -12.84 7.46
C VAL A 85 20.77 -14.28 6.96
N VAL A 86 19.56 -14.81 6.71
CA VAL A 86 19.37 -16.18 6.20
C VAL A 86 20.05 -16.38 4.85
N ILE A 87 20.01 -15.38 3.96
CA ILE A 87 20.68 -15.44 2.64
C ILE A 87 22.19 -15.63 2.80
N TYR A 88 22.83 -14.99 3.80
CA TYR A 88 24.27 -15.13 4.04
C TYR A 88 24.68 -16.56 4.42
N PHE A 89 23.84 -17.27 5.18
CA PHE A 89 24.09 -18.65 5.62
C PHE A 89 23.55 -19.72 4.66
N LEU A 90 22.95 -19.29 3.55
CA LEU A 90 22.31 -20.19 2.60
C LEU A 90 23.38 -20.92 1.77
N PRO A 91 23.26 -22.25 1.55
CA PRO A 91 24.20 -22.96 0.70
C PRO A 91 24.07 -22.50 -0.76
N GLU A 92 25.16 -22.60 -1.52
CA GLU A 92 25.21 -22.16 -2.93
C GLU A 92 24.18 -22.88 -3.83
N ASP A 93 23.90 -24.16 -3.55
CA ASP A 93 22.94 -24.97 -4.30
C ASP A 93 21.47 -24.71 -3.92
N PHE A 94 21.20 -23.75 -3.02
CA PHE A 94 19.83 -23.47 -2.61
C PHE A 94 19.01 -22.91 -3.79
N PRO A 95 17.81 -23.45 -4.08
CA PRO A 95 17.01 -22.97 -5.21
C PRO A 95 16.58 -21.51 -5.04
N SER A 96 17.09 -20.64 -5.91
CA SER A 96 16.82 -19.19 -5.86
C SER A 96 15.34 -18.81 -6.04
N SER A 97 14.51 -19.72 -6.55
CA SER A 97 13.08 -19.53 -6.75
C SER A 97 12.24 -19.70 -5.48
N VAL A 98 12.75 -20.37 -4.44
CA VAL A 98 11.99 -20.67 -3.22
C VAL A 98 11.66 -19.39 -2.45
N ILE A 99 12.63 -18.48 -2.28
CA ILE A 99 12.43 -17.23 -1.54
C ILE A 99 11.35 -16.35 -2.22
N PRO A 100 11.41 -16.06 -3.53
CA PRO A 100 10.34 -15.34 -4.23
C PRO A 100 8.98 -16.04 -4.15
N ALA A 101 8.93 -17.37 -4.25
CA ALA A 101 7.69 -18.13 -4.19
C ALA A 101 7.01 -18.03 -2.81
N VAL A 102 7.78 -18.19 -1.73
CA VAL A 102 7.27 -18.04 -0.36
C VAL A 102 6.77 -16.62 -0.10
N ASN A 103 7.56 -15.62 -0.51
CA ASN A 103 7.18 -14.21 -0.37
C ASN A 103 5.86 -13.92 -1.11
N LEU A 104 5.76 -14.36 -2.37
CA LEU A 104 4.54 -14.22 -3.16
C LEU A 104 3.34 -14.92 -2.49
N ALA A 105 3.51 -16.15 -2.01
CA ALA A 105 2.43 -16.91 -1.37
C ALA A 105 1.88 -16.20 -0.13
N VAL A 106 2.75 -15.70 0.75
CA VAL A 106 2.35 -14.96 1.96
C VAL A 106 1.58 -13.70 1.58
N VAL A 107 2.11 -12.92 0.63
CA VAL A 107 1.48 -11.65 0.22
C VAL A 107 0.13 -11.88 -0.44
N LEU A 108 0.01 -12.86 -1.32
CA LEU A 108 -1.27 -13.22 -1.95
C LEU A 108 -2.29 -13.71 -0.92
N SER A 109 -1.86 -14.45 0.10
CA SER A 109 -2.73 -14.86 1.21
C SER A 109 -3.30 -13.66 1.98
N ILE A 110 -2.47 -12.65 2.27
CA ILE A 110 -2.92 -11.39 2.90
C ILE A 110 -3.90 -10.65 1.99
N MET A 111 -3.61 -10.54 0.69
CA MET A 111 -4.47 -9.84 -0.26
C MET A 111 -5.84 -10.51 -0.42
N HIS A 112 -5.87 -11.84 -0.56
CA HIS A 112 -7.09 -12.62 -0.73
C HIS A 112 -7.95 -12.61 0.54
N SER A 113 -7.35 -12.79 1.72
CA SER A 113 -8.08 -12.76 3.00
C SER A 113 -8.71 -11.39 3.31
N ASN A 114 -8.26 -10.32 2.65
CA ASN A 114 -8.76 -8.97 2.84
C ASN A 114 -9.62 -8.45 1.66
N GLY A 115 -10.01 -9.31 0.71
CA GLY A 115 -10.89 -8.90 -0.39
C GLY A 115 -10.28 -7.84 -1.31
N MET A 116 -8.97 -7.93 -1.59
CA MET A 116 -8.25 -6.94 -2.40
C MET A 116 -8.11 -7.37 -3.87
N LYS A 117 -9.01 -8.21 -4.39
CA LYS A 117 -9.07 -8.48 -5.83
C LYS A 117 -9.65 -7.28 -6.56
N LYS A 118 -9.32 -7.12 -7.83
CA LYS A 118 -9.76 -5.96 -8.61
C LYS A 118 -11.29 -5.84 -8.60
N GLU A 119 -11.97 -6.96 -8.74
CA GLU A 119 -13.43 -7.05 -8.79
C GLU A 119 -14.05 -6.65 -7.44
N ASP A 120 -13.51 -7.17 -6.34
CA ASP A 120 -13.93 -6.84 -4.97
C ASP A 120 -13.77 -5.35 -4.67
N LEU A 121 -12.64 -4.76 -5.08
CA LEU A 121 -12.36 -3.34 -4.89
C LEU A 121 -13.35 -2.46 -5.65
N LEU A 122 -13.63 -2.78 -6.91
CA LEU A 122 -14.58 -2.05 -7.73
C LEU A 122 -16.01 -2.18 -7.20
N ALA A 123 -16.39 -3.37 -6.73
CA ALA A 123 -17.70 -3.61 -6.10
C ALA A 123 -17.87 -2.82 -4.80
N ALA A 124 -16.79 -2.60 -4.04
CA ALA A 124 -16.77 -1.77 -2.84
C ALA A 124 -16.69 -0.26 -3.12
N GLY A 125 -16.71 0.17 -4.39
CA GLY A 125 -16.61 1.58 -4.78
C GLY A 125 -15.20 2.16 -4.72
N HIS A 126 -14.17 1.31 -4.58
CA HIS A 126 -12.77 1.73 -4.61
C HIS A 126 -12.19 1.73 -6.02
N GLY A 127 -11.24 2.62 -6.27
CA GLY A 127 -10.46 2.65 -7.50
C GLY A 127 -9.26 1.70 -7.44
N VAL A 128 -8.76 1.30 -8.61
CA VAL A 128 -7.49 0.58 -8.72
C VAL A 128 -6.38 1.53 -9.17
N GLN A 129 -5.19 1.38 -8.58
CA GLN A 129 -4.01 2.17 -8.93
C GLN A 129 -3.57 1.91 -10.38
N HIS A 130 -2.85 2.88 -10.96
CA HIS A 130 -2.27 2.71 -12.29
C HIS A 130 -1.02 1.82 -12.25
N TRP A 131 -0.86 0.96 -13.26
CA TRP A 131 0.28 0.04 -13.37
C TRP A 131 1.64 0.74 -13.39
N GLY A 132 1.77 1.89 -14.04
CA GLY A 132 3.03 2.64 -14.05
C GLY A 132 3.49 3.06 -12.65
N ARG A 133 2.55 3.48 -11.79
CA ARG A 133 2.86 3.79 -10.39
C ARG A 133 3.22 2.53 -9.60
N ALA A 134 2.52 1.42 -9.84
CA ALA A 134 2.87 0.14 -9.20
C ALA A 134 4.32 -0.24 -9.56
N LEU A 135 4.68 -0.25 -10.85
CA LEU A 135 6.03 -0.61 -11.29
C LEU A 135 7.09 0.36 -10.76
N ALA A 136 6.84 1.68 -10.77
CA ALA A 136 7.80 2.66 -10.27
C ALA A 136 8.08 2.50 -8.77
N VAL A 137 7.01 2.30 -7.97
CA VAL A 137 7.13 2.03 -6.53
C VAL A 137 7.84 0.70 -6.28
N GLY A 138 7.49 -0.33 -7.06
CA GLY A 138 8.14 -1.63 -7.00
C GLY A 138 9.64 -1.50 -7.22
N LEU A 139 10.05 -0.85 -8.30
CA LEU A 139 11.46 -0.60 -8.61
C LEU A 139 12.17 0.15 -7.47
N GLY A 140 11.55 1.19 -6.90
CA GLY A 140 12.10 1.89 -5.73
C GLY A 140 12.29 0.97 -4.52
N GLY A 141 11.31 0.12 -4.22
CA GLY A 141 11.40 -0.88 -3.16
C GLY A 141 12.48 -1.93 -3.41
N PHE A 142 12.65 -2.35 -4.67
CA PHE A 142 13.70 -3.28 -5.08
C PHE A 142 15.10 -2.69 -4.86
N LEU A 143 15.32 -1.46 -5.32
CA LEU A 143 16.60 -0.77 -5.16
C LEU A 143 16.95 -0.57 -3.67
N LEU A 144 15.96 -0.21 -2.85
CA LEU A 144 16.15 -0.10 -1.40
C LEU A 144 16.49 -1.46 -0.77
N PHE A 145 15.80 -2.52 -1.17
CA PHE A 145 16.08 -3.87 -0.67
C PHE A 145 17.48 -4.32 -1.04
N LEU A 146 17.90 -4.07 -2.29
CA LEU A 146 19.23 -4.38 -2.77
C LEU A 146 20.31 -3.62 -1.98
N ALA A 147 20.10 -2.33 -1.72
CA ALA A 147 21.02 -1.53 -0.91
C ALA A 147 21.16 -2.06 0.53
N ILE A 148 20.05 -2.43 1.17
CA ILE A 148 20.06 -3.03 2.52
C ILE A 148 20.79 -4.39 2.49
N LEU A 149 20.47 -5.25 1.53
CA LEU A 149 21.06 -6.57 1.39
C LEU A 149 22.59 -6.46 1.22
N LEU A 150 23.06 -5.62 0.30
CA LEU A 150 24.49 -5.37 0.10
C LEU A 150 25.16 -4.84 1.37
N GLY A 151 24.53 -3.88 2.06
CA GLY A 151 25.06 -3.34 3.32
C GLY A 151 25.21 -4.40 4.41
N VAL A 152 24.23 -5.29 4.56
CA VAL A 152 24.30 -6.41 5.51
C VAL A 152 25.40 -7.40 5.13
N LEU A 153 25.48 -7.79 3.86
CA LEU A 153 26.49 -8.75 3.39
C LEU A 153 27.92 -8.23 3.59
N ILE A 154 28.18 -6.96 3.23
CA ILE A 154 29.48 -6.31 3.46
C ILE A 154 29.78 -6.26 4.96
N SER A 155 28.80 -5.90 5.79
CA SER A 155 29.00 -5.84 7.25
C SER A 155 29.33 -7.22 7.84
N MET A 156 28.67 -8.29 7.36
CA MET A 156 28.94 -9.66 7.81
C MET A 156 30.34 -10.13 7.41
N ASP A 157 30.76 -9.84 6.19
CA ASP A 157 32.11 -10.16 5.72
C ASP A 157 33.21 -9.52 6.59
N GLN A 158 33.05 -8.24 6.94
CA GLN A 158 33.98 -7.52 7.82
C GLN A 158 34.00 -8.08 9.26
N ILE A 159 32.84 -8.51 9.78
CA ILE A 159 32.73 -9.07 11.13
C ILE A 159 33.33 -10.48 11.21
N LEU A 160 33.13 -11.28 10.16
CA LEU A 160 33.53 -12.69 10.14
C LEU A 160 34.94 -12.90 9.59
N GLY A 161 35.58 -11.86 9.04
CA GLY A 161 36.97 -11.89 8.60
C GLY A 161 37.20 -12.79 7.39
N VAL A 162 36.18 -12.98 6.54
CA VAL A 162 36.24 -13.90 5.39
C VAL A 162 37.00 -13.28 4.20
N ALA A 163 37.27 -11.97 4.21
CA ALA A 163 38.07 -11.26 3.21
C ALA A 163 39.37 -10.62 3.78
N GLY A 164 40.13 -11.38 4.59
CA GLY A 164 41.48 -11.02 5.06
C GLY A 164 42.52 -12.06 4.70
#